data_AF-A0A2T7EDT6-F1
#
_entry.id   AF-A0A2T7EDT6-F1
#
_cell.length_a   1.000
_cell.length_b   1.000
_cell.length_c   1.000
_cell.angle_alpha   90.00
_cell.angle_beta   90.00
_cell.angle_gamma   90.00
#
_symmetry.space_group_name_H-M   'P 1'
#
loop_
_entity.id
_entity.type
_entity.pdbx_description
1 polymer ?
#
loop_
_entity_poly.entity_id
_entity_poly.type
_entity_poly.pdbx_seq_one_letter_code
_entity_poly.pdbx_strand_id
1 'polypeptide(L)'
;MLAAVRRRILPLPVGALAAAFSSPAAADDPAVSYLISRCGLSPAAAARAAPSTRLASPGAAEQADAVLALLRRYGFSDAHISATVRKLPIVLVSDPAKTLQPKLDFLASVGVSAPLLPRLIALSPILLHRSVQDHLAPLFAALREVLGGSDDRVITALRQMPFIARCQPKVSLLRVVPLLRDVHGLSADQVATLVALQPAVIMQSPDRINEIVAAARRVGVEPGSPMFAYVFAIFSKMKAATLESKIALFRRLGFDDDSITHMIRWYPASMATSEKKISEIVGFLTGKAGLSLEDIVAYPTMLVRSLGAHSRRCAVFAVLRRAGKRSGQYRLPVALVSTEARFLQVYVLPHADELPDVLRAMKGEIPFEGFDGSKEKRLRARKKKMSA
;
A
#
# COMPACT_ATOMS: atom_id res chain seq x y z
N MET A 1 -11.29 -48.07 21.93
CA MET A 1 -10.71 -48.17 20.56
C MET A 1 -10.06 -46.83 20.24
N LEU A 2 -8.86 -46.55 20.74
CA LEU A 2 -7.55 -46.88 20.13
C LEU A 2 -7.50 -46.56 18.62
N ALA A 3 -6.95 -45.40 18.25
CA ALA A 3 -5.60 -45.31 17.68
C ALA A 3 -5.28 -43.89 17.19
N ALA A 4 -4.18 -43.36 17.71
CA ALA A 4 -3.50 -42.19 17.20
C ALA A 4 -2.75 -42.53 15.91
N VAL A 5 -2.69 -41.60 14.95
CA VAL A 5 -1.53 -41.51 14.03
C VAL A 5 -1.19 -40.04 13.78
N ARG A 6 -0.22 -39.55 14.55
CA ARG A 6 0.68 -38.47 14.14
C ARG A 6 1.35 -38.88 12.83
N ARG A 7 1.24 -38.08 11.77
CA ARG A 7 2.25 -38.09 10.69
C ARG A 7 3.10 -36.84 10.79
N ARG A 8 4.37 -37.11 11.05
CA ARG A 8 5.51 -36.18 11.06
C ARG A 8 5.61 -35.50 9.70
N ILE A 9 5.66 -34.17 9.70
CA ILE A 9 6.23 -33.40 8.58
C ILE A 9 7.74 -33.50 8.75
N LEU A 10 8.39 -34.33 7.93
CA LEU A 10 9.83 -34.26 7.71
C LEU A 10 10.09 -33.28 6.54
N PRO A 11 11.15 -32.46 6.62
CA PRO A 11 11.46 -31.47 5.60
C PRO A 11 12.08 -32.17 4.38
N LEU A 12 11.55 -31.88 3.19
CA LEU A 12 12.21 -32.26 1.94
C LEU A 12 13.47 -31.40 1.74
N PRO A 13 14.59 -32.00 1.29
CA PRO A 13 15.86 -31.30 1.18
C PRO A 13 15.86 -30.30 0.03
N VAL A 14 16.54 -29.18 0.26
CA VAL A 14 16.89 -28.18 -0.73
C VAL A 14 17.94 -28.77 -1.67
N GLY A 15 17.61 -28.84 -2.96
CA GLY A 15 18.56 -29.04 -4.05
C GLY A 15 18.75 -30.49 -4.50
N ALA A 16 18.08 -30.84 -5.61
CA ALA A 16 18.62 -31.60 -6.74
C ALA A 16 17.46 -32.04 -7.65
N LEU A 17 17.27 -31.32 -8.75
CA LEU A 17 16.87 -31.85 -10.06
C LEU A 17 17.02 -30.70 -11.06
N ALA A 18 18.27 -30.46 -11.42
CA ALA A 18 18.60 -29.89 -12.71
C ALA A 18 18.33 -30.95 -13.79
N ALA A 19 17.96 -30.46 -14.97
CA ALA A 19 17.85 -31.16 -16.26
C ALA A 19 16.65 -32.10 -16.48
N ALA A 20 15.62 -31.56 -17.15
CA ALA A 20 14.78 -32.20 -18.20
C ALA A 20 13.56 -31.27 -18.43
N PHE A 21 13.30 -30.61 -19.54
CA PHE A 21 13.79 -30.65 -20.92
C PHE A 21 13.91 -29.21 -21.43
N SER A 22 15.08 -28.76 -21.87
CA SER A 22 15.10 -27.84 -23.01
C SER A 22 14.85 -28.73 -24.21
N SER A 23 13.60 -28.78 -24.68
CA SER A 23 13.34 -29.30 -26.01
C SER A 23 13.95 -28.32 -27.00
N PRO A 24 14.86 -28.75 -27.90
CA PRO A 24 15.40 -27.89 -28.95
C PRO A 24 14.30 -27.34 -29.88
N ALA A 25 13.12 -27.98 -29.90
CA ALA A 25 12.01 -27.63 -30.79
C ALA A 25 11.29 -26.31 -30.45
N ALA A 26 11.46 -25.75 -29.23
CA ALA A 26 10.82 -24.48 -28.88
C ALA A 26 11.54 -23.25 -29.47
N ALA A 27 12.80 -23.40 -29.90
CA ALA A 27 13.60 -22.32 -30.48
C ALA A 27 13.30 -22.08 -31.98
N ASP A 28 12.73 -23.07 -32.66
CA ASP A 28 12.47 -23.02 -34.12
C ASP A 28 11.07 -22.49 -34.48
N ASP A 29 10.20 -22.20 -33.50
CA ASP A 29 8.91 -21.57 -33.77
C ASP A 29 9.10 -20.05 -34.02
N PRO A 30 8.82 -19.54 -35.24
CA PRO A 30 8.99 -18.12 -35.57
C PRO A 30 8.19 -17.19 -34.66
N ALA A 31 7.02 -17.63 -34.18
CA ALA A 31 6.19 -16.87 -33.26
C ALA A 31 6.84 -16.75 -31.88
N VAL A 32 7.46 -17.83 -31.38
CA VAL A 32 8.19 -17.83 -30.11
C VAL A 32 9.41 -16.92 -30.20
N SER A 33 10.20 -17.04 -31.27
CA SER A 33 11.38 -16.20 -31.51
C SER A 33 11.04 -14.72 -31.65
N TYR A 34 9.93 -14.38 -32.31
CA TYR A 34 9.41 -13.02 -32.38
C TYR A 34 9.04 -12.47 -30.99
N LEU A 35 8.29 -13.25 -30.19
CA LEU A 35 7.83 -12.82 -28.86
C LEU A 35 9.00 -12.61 -27.88
N ILE A 36 10.06 -13.40 -27.99
CA ILE A 36 11.28 -13.21 -27.19
C ILE A 36 11.99 -11.93 -27.63
N SER A 37 12.27 -11.78 -28.93
CA SER A 37 13.11 -10.70 -29.44
C SER A 37 12.41 -9.33 -29.44
N ARG A 38 11.15 -9.25 -29.87
CA ARG A 38 10.43 -7.98 -30.07
C ARG A 38 9.59 -7.57 -28.87
N CYS A 39 9.09 -8.55 -28.11
CA CYS A 39 8.22 -8.30 -26.95
C CYS A 39 8.93 -8.54 -25.60
N GLY A 40 10.15 -9.05 -25.59
CA GLY A 40 10.92 -9.26 -24.35
C GLY A 40 10.30 -10.30 -23.41
N LEU A 41 9.67 -11.34 -23.95
CA LEU A 41 9.13 -12.45 -23.15
C LEU A 41 10.24 -13.45 -22.83
N SER A 42 10.12 -14.14 -21.69
CA SER A 42 10.95 -15.32 -21.43
C SER A 42 10.54 -16.48 -22.36
N PRO A 43 11.42 -17.44 -22.67
CA PRO A 43 11.10 -18.55 -23.57
C PRO A 43 9.81 -19.29 -23.19
N ALA A 44 9.64 -19.60 -21.90
CA ALA A 44 8.43 -20.25 -21.39
C ALA A 44 7.17 -19.38 -21.45
N ALA A 45 7.29 -18.05 -21.40
CA ALA A 45 6.14 -17.15 -21.59
C ALA A 45 5.79 -17.01 -23.08
N ALA A 46 6.81 -16.92 -23.94
CA ALA A 46 6.65 -16.85 -25.39
C ALA A 46 5.99 -18.11 -25.95
N ALA A 47 6.46 -19.30 -25.56
CA ALA A 47 5.84 -20.57 -25.96
C ALA A 47 4.36 -20.68 -25.58
N ARG A 48 3.96 -20.15 -24.41
CA ARG A 48 2.55 -20.11 -23.98
C ARG A 48 1.71 -19.10 -24.75
N ALA A 49 2.32 -18.01 -25.20
CA ALA A 49 1.64 -16.92 -25.87
C ALA A 49 1.52 -17.14 -27.39
N ALA A 50 2.49 -17.81 -28.01
CA ALA A 50 2.61 -18.02 -29.45
C ALA A 50 1.31 -18.51 -30.13
N PRO A 51 0.57 -19.52 -29.60
CA PRO A 51 -0.66 -20.00 -30.23
C PRO A 51 -1.74 -18.94 -30.39
N SER A 52 -1.75 -17.90 -29.55
CA SER A 52 -2.75 -16.82 -29.56
C SER A 52 -2.41 -15.68 -30.52
N THR A 53 -1.22 -15.68 -31.15
CA THR A 53 -0.69 -14.53 -31.89
C THR A 53 -0.73 -14.68 -33.41
N ARG A 54 -0.98 -15.88 -33.93
CA ARG A 54 -1.03 -16.17 -35.39
C ARG A 54 0.15 -15.60 -36.20
N LEU A 55 1.32 -15.43 -35.57
CA LEU A 55 2.50 -14.79 -36.19
C LEU A 55 3.12 -15.59 -37.34
N ALA A 56 2.71 -16.85 -37.54
CA ALA A 56 3.12 -17.67 -38.68
C ALA A 56 2.39 -17.30 -40.00
N SER A 57 1.37 -16.43 -39.96
CA SER A 57 0.65 -16.00 -41.16
C SER A 57 1.36 -14.83 -41.88
N PRO A 58 1.30 -14.75 -43.22
CA PRO A 58 1.85 -13.62 -43.96
C PRO A 58 1.27 -12.27 -43.49
N GLY A 59 2.11 -11.25 -43.31
CA GLY A 59 1.70 -9.92 -42.85
C GLY A 59 1.46 -9.79 -41.34
N ALA A 60 1.50 -10.89 -40.57
CA ALA A 60 1.22 -10.88 -39.14
C ALA A 60 2.34 -10.19 -38.33
N ALA A 61 3.60 -10.28 -38.78
CA ALA A 61 4.73 -9.66 -38.12
C ALA A 61 4.69 -8.13 -38.28
N GLU A 62 4.41 -7.63 -39.48
CA GLU A 62 4.25 -6.20 -39.78
C GLU A 62 3.08 -5.60 -38.99
N GLN A 63 1.97 -6.33 -38.93
CA GLN A 63 0.81 -5.97 -38.13
C GLN A 63 1.17 -5.89 -36.63
N ALA A 64 1.86 -6.89 -36.09
CA ALA A 64 2.29 -6.90 -34.70
C ALA A 64 3.28 -5.75 -34.42
N ASP A 65 4.22 -5.46 -35.32
CA ASP A 65 5.14 -4.33 -35.21
C ASP A 65 4.40 -2.99 -35.22
N ALA A 66 3.37 -2.84 -36.05
CA ALA A 66 2.50 -1.65 -36.04
C ALA A 66 1.76 -1.48 -34.70
N VAL A 67 1.27 -2.57 -34.11
CA VAL A 67 0.70 -2.56 -32.75
C VAL A 67 1.73 -2.13 -31.71
N LEU A 68 2.96 -2.67 -31.77
CA LEU A 68 4.03 -2.29 -30.84
C LEU A 68 4.42 -0.81 -30.99
N ALA A 69 4.54 -0.32 -32.22
CA ALA A 69 4.81 1.09 -32.51
C ALA A 69 3.70 1.99 -31.98
N LEU A 70 2.44 1.60 -32.16
CA LEU A 70 1.28 2.30 -31.59
C LEU A 70 1.38 2.38 -30.06
N LEU A 71 1.59 1.25 -29.37
CA LEU A 71 1.72 1.26 -27.91
C LEU A 71 2.86 2.17 -27.44
N ARG A 72 4.01 2.17 -28.14
CA ARG A 72 5.13 3.07 -27.82
C ARG A 72 4.76 4.55 -27.97
N ARG A 73 3.94 4.92 -28.96
CA ARG A 73 3.43 6.30 -29.12
C ARG A 73 2.60 6.77 -27.92
N TYR A 74 1.95 5.84 -27.20
CA TYR A 74 1.21 6.12 -25.96
C TYR A 74 2.09 6.00 -24.69
N GLY A 75 3.42 5.95 -24.85
CA GLY A 75 4.37 5.94 -23.75
C GLY A 75 4.60 4.58 -23.11
N PHE A 76 4.25 3.47 -23.78
CA PHE A 76 4.55 2.14 -23.29
C PHE A 76 6.05 1.84 -23.45
N SER A 77 6.68 1.39 -22.37
CA SER A 77 8.06 0.88 -22.38
C SER A 77 8.06 -0.60 -22.74
N ASP A 78 9.24 -1.15 -23.05
CA ASP A 78 9.37 -2.58 -23.36
C ASP A 78 8.90 -3.46 -22.19
N ALA A 79 9.10 -3.02 -20.94
CA ALA A 79 8.57 -3.71 -19.76
C ALA A 79 7.03 -3.72 -19.72
N HIS A 80 6.38 -2.60 -20.09
CA HIS A 80 4.92 -2.53 -20.19
C HIS A 80 4.39 -3.40 -21.33
N ILE A 81 5.06 -3.41 -22.48
CA ILE A 81 4.74 -4.25 -23.64
C ILE A 81 4.85 -5.72 -23.27
N SER A 82 5.99 -6.16 -22.72
CA SER A 82 6.23 -7.53 -22.27
C SER A 82 5.14 -8.00 -21.30
N ALA A 83 4.80 -7.17 -20.31
CA ALA A 83 3.77 -7.48 -19.34
C ALA A 83 2.36 -7.59 -19.96
N THR A 84 2.04 -6.73 -20.93
CA THR A 84 0.77 -6.71 -21.65
C THR A 84 0.62 -7.94 -22.54
N VAL A 85 1.59 -8.18 -23.43
CA VAL A 85 1.60 -9.29 -24.38
C VAL A 85 1.59 -10.64 -23.66
N ARG A 86 2.35 -10.78 -22.56
CA ARG A 86 2.35 -12.02 -21.77
C ARG A 86 0.96 -12.40 -21.23
N LYS A 87 0.13 -11.41 -20.89
CA LYS A 87 -1.20 -11.61 -20.30
C LYS A 87 -2.31 -11.65 -21.36
N LEU A 88 -2.14 -10.93 -22.46
CA LEU A 88 -3.12 -10.83 -23.54
C LEU A 88 -2.40 -10.81 -24.90
N PRO A 89 -1.86 -11.97 -25.37
CA PRO A 89 -1.09 -12.01 -26.61
C PRO A 89 -1.88 -11.63 -27.86
N ILE A 90 -3.20 -11.85 -27.84
CA ILE A 90 -4.11 -11.50 -28.94
C ILE A 90 -4.13 -10.01 -29.28
N VAL A 91 -3.60 -9.15 -28.39
CA VAL A 91 -3.41 -7.72 -28.68
C VAL A 91 -2.56 -7.48 -29.93
N LEU A 92 -1.59 -8.37 -30.20
CA LEU A 92 -0.70 -8.26 -31.36
C LEU A 92 -1.41 -8.52 -32.69
N VAL A 93 -2.55 -9.21 -32.66
CA VAL A 93 -3.36 -9.53 -33.84
C VAL A 93 -4.44 -8.49 -34.09
N SER A 94 -4.62 -7.54 -33.17
CA SER A 94 -5.65 -6.50 -33.29
C SER A 94 -5.26 -5.45 -34.30
N ASP A 95 -6.21 -4.97 -35.12
CA ASP A 95 -6.00 -3.85 -36.03
C ASP A 95 -5.59 -2.59 -35.23
N PRO A 96 -4.45 -1.95 -35.55
CA PRO A 96 -3.91 -0.90 -34.70
C PRO A 96 -4.80 0.34 -34.77
N ALA A 97 -5.29 0.70 -35.97
CA ALA A 97 -6.02 1.91 -36.25
C ALA A 97 -7.51 1.79 -35.93
N LYS A 98 -8.12 0.65 -36.22
CA LYS A 98 -9.57 0.43 -36.05
C LYS A 98 -9.94 -0.14 -34.69
N THR A 99 -9.05 -0.90 -34.05
CA THR A 99 -9.38 -1.58 -32.79
C THR A 99 -8.70 -0.94 -31.59
N LEU A 100 -7.38 -0.77 -31.63
CA LEU A 100 -6.62 -0.34 -30.45
C LEU A 100 -6.60 1.18 -30.27
N GLN A 101 -6.33 1.92 -31.34
CA GLN A 101 -6.24 3.37 -31.35
C GLN A 101 -7.49 4.05 -30.73
N PRO A 102 -8.74 3.69 -31.09
CA PRO A 102 -9.92 4.33 -30.48
C PRO A 102 -10.03 4.12 -28.96
N LYS A 103 -9.55 2.98 -28.46
CA LYS A 103 -9.57 2.66 -27.02
C LYS A 103 -8.51 3.47 -26.27
N LEU A 104 -7.33 3.61 -26.87
CA LEU A 104 -6.24 4.41 -26.33
C LEU A 104 -6.59 5.91 -26.34
N ASP A 105 -7.20 6.39 -27.43
CA ASP A 105 -7.70 7.77 -27.55
C ASP A 105 -8.77 8.08 -26.52
N PHE A 106 -9.75 7.20 -26.34
CA PHE A 106 -10.77 7.37 -25.31
C PHE A 106 -10.15 7.46 -23.90
N LEU A 107 -9.21 6.57 -23.57
CA LEU A 107 -8.55 6.60 -22.26
C LEU A 107 -7.77 7.92 -22.08
N ALA A 108 -7.07 8.38 -23.12
CA ALA A 108 -6.39 9.66 -23.10
C ALA A 108 -7.36 10.84 -22.93
N SER A 109 -8.51 10.82 -23.60
CA SER A 109 -9.51 11.90 -23.54
C SER A 109 -10.16 12.04 -22.17
N VAL A 110 -10.21 10.96 -21.37
CA VAL A 110 -10.68 10.99 -19.97
C VAL A 110 -9.54 11.20 -18.96
N GLY A 111 -8.36 11.63 -19.41
CA GLY A 111 -7.21 11.97 -18.56
C GLY A 111 -6.31 10.79 -18.17
N VAL A 112 -6.55 9.58 -18.68
CA VAL A 112 -5.68 8.42 -18.47
C VAL A 112 -4.57 8.42 -19.53
N SER A 113 -3.51 9.16 -19.26
CA SER A 113 -2.33 9.31 -20.11
C SER A 113 -1.06 8.76 -19.44
N ALA A 114 0.10 8.84 -20.11
CA ALA A 114 1.38 8.43 -19.51
C ALA A 114 1.71 9.31 -18.26
N PRO A 115 2.29 8.72 -17.19
CA PRO A 115 2.72 7.33 -17.04
C PRO A 115 1.63 6.36 -16.55
N LEU A 116 0.39 6.82 -16.32
CA LEU A 116 -0.69 6.00 -15.77
C LEU A 116 -1.20 4.96 -16.79
N LEU A 117 -1.42 5.37 -18.04
CA LEU A 117 -2.00 4.51 -19.09
C LEU A 117 -1.19 3.22 -19.30
N PRO A 118 0.13 3.26 -19.55
CA PRO A 118 0.94 2.03 -19.71
C PRO A 118 0.87 1.12 -18.48
N ARG A 119 0.92 1.71 -17.27
CA ARG A 119 0.84 0.96 -16.01
C ARG A 119 -0.53 0.28 -15.85
N LEU A 120 -1.61 0.99 -16.16
CA LEU A 120 -2.98 0.48 -16.07
C LEU A 120 -3.19 -0.69 -17.03
N ILE A 121 -2.80 -0.54 -18.29
CA ILE A 121 -2.93 -1.59 -19.30
C ILE A 121 -2.02 -2.79 -18.97
N ALA A 122 -0.77 -2.60 -18.56
CA ALA A 122 0.09 -3.71 -18.16
C ALA A 122 -0.48 -4.51 -16.97
N LEU A 123 -1.19 -3.84 -16.05
CA LEU A 123 -1.89 -4.50 -14.94
C LEU A 123 -3.15 -5.24 -15.41
N SER A 124 -3.90 -4.63 -16.33
CA SER A 124 -5.20 -5.12 -16.80
C SER A 124 -5.40 -4.97 -18.32
N PRO A 125 -4.72 -5.79 -19.14
CA PRO A 125 -4.78 -5.66 -20.60
C PRO A 125 -6.17 -5.85 -21.20
N ILE A 126 -7.06 -6.53 -20.47
CA ILE A 126 -8.45 -6.76 -20.86
C ILE A 126 -9.20 -5.46 -21.20
N LEU A 127 -8.74 -4.31 -20.70
CA LEU A 127 -9.29 -2.99 -21.07
C LEU A 127 -9.18 -2.73 -22.57
N LEU A 128 -8.11 -3.19 -23.22
CA LEU A 128 -7.94 -3.11 -24.68
C LEU A 128 -8.85 -4.07 -25.46
N HIS A 129 -9.54 -5.00 -24.77
CA HIS A 129 -10.54 -5.88 -25.38
C HIS A 129 -11.97 -5.34 -25.17
N ARG A 130 -12.19 -4.39 -24.25
CA ARG A 130 -13.53 -3.84 -23.99
C ARG A 130 -13.97 -2.88 -25.09
N SER A 131 -15.28 -2.81 -25.32
CA SER A 131 -15.93 -1.81 -26.18
C SER A 131 -15.84 -0.44 -25.52
N VAL A 132 -15.55 0.60 -26.30
CA VAL A 132 -15.57 1.98 -25.80
C VAL A 132 -16.99 2.35 -25.41
N GLN A 133 -17.94 2.11 -26.31
CA GLN A 133 -19.34 2.51 -26.18
C GLN A 133 -20.08 1.69 -25.11
N ASP A 134 -19.89 0.36 -25.09
CA ASP A 134 -20.70 -0.51 -24.24
C ASP A 134 -20.12 -0.71 -22.84
N HIS A 135 -18.86 -0.32 -22.63
CA HIS A 135 -18.17 -0.62 -21.38
C HIS A 135 -17.31 0.53 -20.84
N LEU A 136 -16.30 1.00 -21.59
CA LEU A 136 -15.35 1.98 -21.05
C LEU A 136 -16.04 3.32 -20.76
N ALA A 137 -16.81 3.88 -21.70
CA ALA A 137 -17.52 5.13 -21.49
C ALA A 137 -18.54 5.06 -20.34
N PRO A 138 -19.44 4.06 -20.27
CA PRO A 138 -20.33 3.88 -19.12
C PRO A 138 -19.59 3.73 -17.78
N LEU A 139 -18.44 3.06 -17.77
CA LEU A 139 -17.64 2.89 -16.55
C LEU A 139 -17.07 4.22 -16.06
N PHE A 140 -16.43 4.99 -16.94
CA PHE A 140 -15.87 6.28 -16.54
C PHE A 140 -16.97 7.27 -16.15
N ALA A 141 -18.12 7.27 -16.85
CA ALA A 141 -19.27 8.09 -16.46
C ALA A 141 -19.76 7.75 -15.04
N ALA A 142 -19.93 6.46 -14.72
CA ALA A 142 -20.40 6.04 -13.41
C ALA A 142 -19.37 6.29 -12.30
N LEU A 143 -18.07 6.10 -12.58
CA LEU A 143 -17.01 6.47 -11.64
C LEU A 143 -17.01 7.98 -11.37
N ARG A 144 -17.18 8.79 -12.41
CA ARG A 144 -17.26 10.26 -12.29
C ARG A 144 -18.43 10.67 -11.42
N GLU A 145 -19.61 10.10 -11.65
CA GLU A 145 -20.81 10.36 -10.84
C GLU A 145 -20.57 10.03 -9.35
N VAL A 146 -20.09 8.83 -9.06
CA VAL A 146 -19.85 8.36 -7.68
C VAL A 146 -18.74 9.16 -6.98
N LEU A 147 -17.79 9.70 -7.73
CA LEU A 147 -16.70 10.54 -7.22
C LEU A 147 -17.05 12.04 -7.23
N GLY A 148 -18.34 12.40 -7.32
CA GLY A 148 -18.81 13.78 -7.18
C GLY A 148 -18.55 14.64 -8.41
N GLY A 149 -18.58 14.05 -9.61
CA GLY A 149 -18.42 14.76 -10.88
C GLY A 149 -16.98 15.08 -11.28
N SER A 150 -15.97 14.65 -10.50
CA SER A 150 -14.57 15.06 -10.69
C SER A 150 -13.74 14.00 -11.43
N ASP A 151 -13.25 14.35 -12.62
CA ASP A 151 -12.30 13.51 -13.37
C ASP A 151 -10.97 13.34 -12.61
N ASP A 152 -10.48 14.37 -11.93
CA ASP A 152 -9.27 14.29 -11.10
C ASP A 152 -9.39 13.25 -9.98
N ARG A 153 -10.56 13.14 -9.36
CA ARG A 153 -10.83 12.11 -8.35
C ARG A 153 -10.86 10.72 -9.00
N VAL A 154 -11.40 10.57 -10.20
CA VAL A 154 -11.38 9.30 -10.96
C VAL A 154 -9.94 8.88 -11.26
N ILE A 155 -9.13 9.80 -11.77
CA ILE A 155 -7.71 9.54 -12.09
C ILE A 155 -6.92 9.21 -10.81
N THR A 156 -7.17 9.93 -9.72
CA THR A 156 -6.54 9.64 -8.42
C THR A 156 -6.93 8.24 -7.92
N ALA A 157 -8.20 7.88 -8.00
CA ALA A 157 -8.70 6.56 -7.64
C ALA A 157 -8.07 5.45 -8.49
N LEU A 158 -7.92 5.66 -9.81
CA LEU A 158 -7.25 4.72 -10.72
C LEU A 158 -5.74 4.59 -10.40
N ARG A 159 -5.06 5.67 -10.02
CA ARG A 159 -3.65 5.62 -9.59
C ARG A 159 -3.48 4.81 -8.31
N GLN A 160 -4.39 5.00 -7.35
CA GLN A 160 -4.38 4.27 -6.08
C GLN A 160 -4.76 2.80 -6.27
N MET A 161 -5.78 2.51 -7.06
CA MET A 161 -6.32 1.17 -7.28
C MET A 161 -6.68 0.95 -8.75
N PRO A 162 -5.70 0.60 -9.62
CA PRO A 162 -5.94 0.38 -11.05
C PRO A 162 -7.01 -0.66 -11.37
N PHE A 163 -7.28 -1.58 -10.44
CA PHE A 163 -8.25 -2.66 -10.63
C PHE A 163 -9.71 -2.19 -10.67
N ILE A 164 -10.02 -0.96 -10.22
CA ILE A 164 -11.38 -0.43 -10.35
C ILE A 164 -11.80 -0.26 -11.82
N ALA A 165 -10.84 -0.16 -12.75
CA ALA A 165 -11.11 -0.15 -14.19
C ALA A 165 -11.75 -1.46 -14.69
N ARG A 166 -11.73 -2.54 -13.89
CA ARG A 166 -12.40 -3.80 -14.20
C ARG A 166 -13.83 -3.87 -13.68
N CYS A 167 -14.29 -2.88 -12.93
CA CYS A 167 -15.64 -2.89 -12.38
C CYS A 167 -16.66 -2.94 -13.50
N GLN A 168 -17.77 -3.62 -13.24
CA GLN A 168 -18.94 -3.56 -14.09
C GLN A 168 -19.92 -2.60 -13.41
N PRO A 169 -20.10 -1.37 -13.92
CA PRO A 169 -20.87 -0.33 -13.23
C PRO A 169 -22.26 -0.80 -12.81
N LYS A 170 -22.96 -1.45 -13.74
CA LYS A 170 -24.31 -1.98 -13.55
C LYS A 170 -24.41 -3.08 -12.48
N VAL A 171 -23.30 -3.73 -12.12
CA VAL A 171 -23.30 -4.81 -11.12
C VAL A 171 -22.73 -4.30 -9.81
N SER A 172 -21.58 -3.64 -9.86
CA SER A 172 -20.82 -3.20 -8.70
C SER A 172 -21.44 -1.95 -8.07
N LEU A 173 -21.60 -0.87 -8.84
CA LEU A 173 -22.04 0.41 -8.29
C LEU A 173 -23.53 0.41 -7.92
N LEU A 174 -24.38 -0.26 -8.71
CA LEU A 174 -25.80 -0.42 -8.38
C LEU A 174 -26.06 -1.21 -7.09
N ARG A 175 -25.08 -1.98 -6.60
CA ARG A 175 -25.19 -2.68 -5.32
C ARG A 175 -24.59 -1.87 -4.18
N VAL A 176 -23.38 -1.35 -4.38
CA VAL A 176 -22.61 -0.70 -3.31
C VAL A 176 -23.14 0.68 -2.98
N VAL A 177 -23.51 1.48 -3.99
CA VAL A 177 -23.92 2.87 -3.76
C VAL A 177 -25.26 2.95 -3.01
N PRO A 178 -26.33 2.24 -3.42
CA PRO A 178 -27.58 2.22 -2.64
C PRO A 178 -27.39 1.63 -1.24
N LEU A 179 -26.57 0.60 -1.08
CA LEU A 179 -26.28 0.05 0.25
C LEU A 179 -25.67 1.11 1.18
N LEU A 180 -24.68 1.87 0.71
CA LEU A 180 -24.05 2.92 1.52
C LEU A 180 -25.01 4.07 1.80
N ARG A 181 -25.83 4.47 0.82
CA ARG A 181 -26.74 5.63 0.93
C ARG A 181 -28.03 5.29 1.66
N ASP A 182 -28.76 4.31 1.18
CA ASP A 182 -30.15 4.07 1.57
C ASP A 182 -30.24 3.19 2.83
N VAL A 183 -29.28 2.29 3.03
CA VAL A 183 -29.23 1.42 4.22
C VAL A 183 -28.38 2.02 5.33
N HIS A 184 -27.19 2.55 4.99
CA HIS A 184 -26.27 3.10 5.98
C HIS A 184 -26.34 4.62 6.13
N GLY A 185 -27.18 5.31 5.36
CA GLY A 185 -27.47 6.74 5.54
C GLY A 185 -26.35 7.69 5.09
N LEU A 186 -25.38 7.25 4.29
CA LEU A 186 -24.33 8.13 3.81
C LEU A 186 -24.89 9.13 2.78
N SER A 187 -24.50 10.40 2.90
CA SER A 187 -24.74 11.38 1.85
C SER A 187 -23.92 11.06 0.58
N ALA A 188 -24.31 11.63 -0.55
CA ALA A 188 -23.55 11.46 -1.80
C ALA A 188 -22.09 11.91 -1.66
N ASP A 189 -21.83 13.01 -0.94
CA ASP A 189 -20.48 13.51 -0.69
C ASP A 189 -19.67 12.58 0.24
N GLN A 190 -20.33 11.97 1.24
CA GLN A 190 -19.68 10.98 2.11
C GLN A 190 -19.31 9.70 1.34
N VAL A 191 -20.17 9.24 0.43
CA VAL A 191 -19.84 8.13 -0.47
C VAL A 191 -18.68 8.51 -1.38
N ALA A 192 -18.70 9.70 -2.00
CA ALA A 192 -17.61 10.16 -2.85
C ALA A 192 -16.28 10.24 -2.09
N THR A 193 -16.30 10.74 -0.85
CA THR A 193 -15.14 10.80 0.04
C THR A 193 -14.63 9.40 0.37
N LEU A 194 -15.52 8.45 0.70
CA LEU A 194 -15.14 7.08 0.98
C LEU A 194 -14.50 6.39 -0.24
N VAL A 195 -15.10 6.54 -1.42
CA VAL A 195 -14.57 5.96 -2.67
C VAL A 195 -13.25 6.62 -3.06
N ALA A 196 -13.07 7.91 -2.81
CA ALA A 196 -11.80 8.60 -3.05
C ALA A 196 -10.68 8.15 -2.08
N LEU A 197 -11.01 7.87 -0.82
CA LEU A 197 -10.06 7.37 0.18
C LEU A 197 -9.72 5.88 -0.03
N GLN A 198 -10.68 5.09 -0.50
CA GLN A 198 -10.54 3.66 -0.68
C GLN A 198 -11.38 3.17 -1.87
N PRO A 199 -10.86 3.29 -3.11
CA PRO A 199 -11.62 2.96 -4.31
C PRO A 199 -12.08 1.51 -4.38
N ALA A 200 -11.37 0.58 -3.72
CA ALA A 200 -11.74 -0.83 -3.70
C ALA A 200 -13.08 -1.12 -2.99
N VAL A 201 -13.67 -0.14 -2.29
CA VAL A 201 -15.00 -0.29 -1.68
C VAL A 201 -16.07 -0.66 -2.71
N ILE A 202 -15.99 -0.13 -3.94
CA ILE A 202 -16.96 -0.41 -5.00
C ILE A 202 -16.88 -1.85 -5.52
N MET A 203 -15.83 -2.58 -5.16
CA MET A 203 -15.61 -3.97 -5.52
C MET A 203 -15.94 -4.95 -4.38
N GLN A 204 -16.37 -4.46 -3.22
CA GLN A 204 -16.70 -5.30 -2.06
C GLN A 204 -18.11 -5.91 -2.20
N SER A 205 -18.33 -7.05 -1.55
CA SER A 205 -19.67 -7.60 -1.40
C SER A 205 -20.50 -6.81 -0.39
N PRO A 206 -21.84 -6.82 -0.48
CA PRO A 206 -22.72 -6.22 0.52
C PRO A 206 -22.44 -6.71 1.96
N ASP A 207 -22.28 -8.02 2.14
CA ASP A 207 -21.97 -8.61 3.45
C ASP A 207 -20.68 -8.02 4.04
N ARG A 208 -19.67 -7.87 3.19
CA ARG A 208 -18.39 -7.32 3.62
C ARG A 208 -18.49 -5.84 4.02
N ILE A 209 -19.31 -5.06 3.31
CA ILE A 209 -19.60 -3.67 3.68
C ILE A 209 -20.31 -3.63 5.03
N ASN A 210 -21.33 -4.46 5.23
CA ASN A 210 -22.07 -4.55 6.48
C ASN A 210 -21.19 -4.94 7.67
N GLU A 211 -20.29 -5.91 7.49
CA GLU A 211 -19.30 -6.29 8.50
C GLU A 211 -18.42 -5.11 8.93
N ILE A 212 -17.93 -4.31 7.95
CA ILE A 212 -17.07 -3.15 8.22
C ILE A 212 -17.85 -2.05 8.94
N VAL A 213 -19.09 -1.79 8.52
CA VAL A 213 -19.97 -0.82 9.20
C VAL A 213 -20.22 -1.26 10.64
N ALA A 214 -20.55 -2.53 10.87
CA ALA A 214 -20.75 -3.07 12.21
C ALA A 214 -19.48 -2.96 13.09
N ALA A 215 -18.30 -3.18 12.50
CA ALA A 215 -17.04 -2.98 13.20
C ALA A 215 -16.78 -1.51 13.54
N ALA A 216 -17.10 -0.57 12.64
CA ALA A 216 -17.00 0.87 12.92
C ALA A 216 -17.93 1.30 14.06
N ARG A 217 -19.17 0.80 14.08
CA ARG A 217 -20.12 1.04 15.18
C ARG A 217 -19.64 0.50 16.53
N ARG A 218 -19.01 -0.68 16.55
CA ARG A 218 -18.43 -1.26 17.78
C ARG A 218 -17.36 -0.37 18.42
N VAL A 219 -16.67 0.44 17.63
CA VAL A 219 -15.68 1.42 18.12
C VAL A 219 -16.27 2.84 18.21
N GLY A 220 -17.60 2.97 18.24
CA GLY A 220 -18.30 4.24 18.44
C GLY A 220 -18.22 5.20 17.25
N VAL A 221 -18.08 4.69 16.02
CA VAL A 221 -18.08 5.50 14.80
C VAL A 221 -19.28 5.16 13.93
N GLU A 222 -20.29 6.01 14.01
CA GLU A 222 -21.50 5.88 13.19
C GLU A 222 -21.29 6.38 11.75
N PRO A 223 -21.99 5.78 10.77
CA PRO A 223 -22.20 6.41 9.48
C PRO A 223 -22.69 7.86 9.64
N GLY A 224 -22.16 8.75 8.80
CA GLY A 224 -22.42 10.19 8.92
C GLY A 224 -21.34 10.96 9.69
N SER A 225 -20.55 10.29 10.54
CA SER A 225 -19.40 10.91 11.20
C SER A 225 -18.31 11.30 10.19
N PRO A 226 -17.63 12.45 10.32
CA PRO A 226 -16.48 12.80 9.49
C PRO A 226 -15.35 11.74 9.52
N MET A 227 -15.24 10.98 10.62
CA MET A 227 -14.23 9.93 10.77
C MET A 227 -14.65 8.59 10.15
N PHE A 228 -15.92 8.41 9.80
CA PHE A 228 -16.44 7.15 9.29
C PHE A 228 -15.68 6.67 8.05
N ALA A 229 -15.47 7.56 7.07
CA ALA A 229 -14.80 7.20 5.83
C ALA A 229 -13.35 6.73 6.06
N TYR A 230 -12.63 7.35 7.00
CA TYR A 230 -11.26 6.97 7.35
C TYR A 230 -11.20 5.63 8.10
N VAL A 231 -12.10 5.41 9.07
CA VAL A 231 -12.18 4.14 9.80
C VAL A 231 -12.57 3.01 8.86
N PHE A 232 -13.60 3.21 8.04
CA PHE A 232 -14.01 2.25 7.01
C PHE A 232 -12.85 1.92 6.07
N ALA A 233 -12.15 2.93 5.55
CA ALA A 233 -11.02 2.72 4.65
C ALA A 233 -9.93 1.84 5.27
N ILE A 234 -9.61 2.03 6.55
CA ILE A 234 -8.63 1.19 7.25
C ILE A 234 -9.18 -0.22 7.48
N PHE A 235 -10.39 -0.35 8.00
CA PHE A 235 -10.99 -1.66 8.32
C PHE A 235 -11.23 -2.51 7.08
N SER A 236 -11.51 -1.89 5.93
CA SER A 236 -11.68 -2.59 4.65
C SER A 236 -10.44 -3.39 4.23
N LYS A 237 -9.25 -3.01 4.71
CA LYS A 237 -7.96 -3.61 4.35
C LYS A 237 -7.59 -4.83 5.20
N MET A 238 -8.42 -5.23 6.18
CA MET A 238 -8.12 -6.35 7.07
C MET A 238 -9.37 -7.16 7.43
N LYS A 239 -9.21 -8.46 7.69
CA LYS A 239 -10.33 -9.31 8.11
C LYS A 239 -10.78 -8.94 9.53
N ALA A 240 -12.03 -9.27 9.89
CA ALA A 240 -12.55 -9.07 11.24
C ALA A 240 -11.64 -9.71 12.31
N ALA A 241 -11.21 -10.95 12.10
CA ALA A 241 -10.28 -11.63 13.01
C ALA A 241 -8.94 -10.89 13.20
N THR A 242 -8.45 -10.21 12.17
CA THR A 242 -7.23 -9.40 12.27
C THR A 242 -7.45 -8.13 13.10
N LEU A 243 -8.62 -7.50 12.95
CA LEU A 243 -9.00 -6.34 13.77
C LEU A 243 -9.10 -6.74 15.25
N GLU A 244 -9.80 -7.82 15.56
CA GLU A 244 -9.96 -8.33 16.93
C GLU A 244 -8.62 -8.73 17.56
N SER A 245 -7.74 -9.38 16.79
CA SER A 245 -6.39 -9.73 17.24
C SER A 245 -5.54 -8.50 17.60
N LYS A 246 -5.64 -7.42 16.83
CA LYS A 246 -4.98 -6.14 17.13
C LYS A 246 -5.55 -5.47 18.38
N ILE A 247 -6.87 -5.47 18.56
CA ILE A 247 -7.50 -4.94 19.77
C ILE A 247 -7.03 -5.74 20.99
N ALA A 248 -7.03 -7.08 20.90
CA ALA A 248 -6.51 -7.94 21.96
C ALA A 248 -5.01 -7.70 22.23
N LEU A 249 -4.22 -7.38 21.20
CA LEU A 249 -2.83 -6.98 21.38
C LEU A 249 -2.70 -5.69 22.22
N PHE A 250 -3.47 -4.65 21.90
CA PHE A 250 -3.43 -3.42 22.71
C PHE A 250 -3.79 -3.69 24.17
N ARG A 251 -4.79 -4.53 24.45
CA ARG A 251 -5.10 -4.96 25.83
C ARG A 251 -3.92 -5.65 26.50
N ARG A 252 -3.24 -6.58 25.82
CA ARG A 252 -2.03 -7.25 26.34
C ARG A 252 -0.86 -6.28 26.58
N LEU A 253 -0.82 -5.17 25.85
CA LEU A 253 0.17 -4.10 26.02
C LEU A 253 -0.23 -3.11 27.13
N GLY A 254 -1.38 -3.31 27.79
CA GLY A 254 -1.83 -2.53 28.95
C GLY A 254 -2.77 -1.38 28.64
N PHE A 255 -3.26 -1.24 27.41
CA PHE A 255 -4.28 -0.23 27.08
C PHE A 255 -5.67 -0.72 27.50
N ASP A 256 -6.46 0.16 28.11
CA ASP A 256 -7.87 -0.07 28.38
C ASP A 256 -8.75 0.10 27.12
N ASP A 257 -9.99 -0.38 27.19
CA ASP A 257 -10.91 -0.39 26.04
C ASP A 257 -11.31 1.01 25.57
N ASP A 258 -11.41 1.99 26.49
CA ASP A 258 -11.76 3.37 26.15
C ASP A 258 -10.59 4.05 25.43
N SER A 259 -9.36 3.85 25.90
CA SER A 259 -8.14 4.28 25.24
C SER A 259 -8.01 3.69 23.84
N ILE A 260 -8.25 2.39 23.66
CA ILE A 260 -8.20 1.72 22.35
C ILE A 260 -9.23 2.34 21.41
N THR A 261 -10.47 2.47 21.89
CA THR A 261 -11.57 3.06 21.11
C THR A 261 -11.26 4.50 20.72
N HIS A 262 -10.74 5.30 21.67
CA HIS A 262 -10.31 6.67 21.42
C HIS A 262 -9.24 6.74 20.33
N MET A 263 -8.19 5.93 20.41
CA MET A 263 -7.11 5.90 19.41
C MET A 263 -7.63 5.55 18.01
N ILE A 264 -8.57 4.60 17.91
CA ILE A 264 -9.17 4.21 16.63
C ILE A 264 -10.02 5.34 16.05
N ARG A 265 -10.84 5.99 16.88
CA ARG A 265 -11.70 7.11 16.48
C ARG A 265 -10.91 8.33 16.05
N TRP A 266 -9.85 8.66 16.78
CA TRP A 266 -9.01 9.83 16.55
C TRP A 266 -8.02 9.62 15.40
N TYR A 267 -7.42 8.42 15.32
CA TYR A 267 -6.38 8.14 14.35
C TYR A 267 -6.40 6.66 13.89
N PRO A 268 -7.36 6.28 13.03
CA PRO A 268 -7.57 4.89 12.63
C PRO A 268 -6.38 4.28 11.91
N ALA A 269 -5.50 5.10 11.30
CA ALA A 269 -4.28 4.64 10.66
C ALA A 269 -3.34 3.88 11.61
N SER A 270 -3.45 4.07 12.93
CA SER A 270 -2.77 3.25 13.94
C SER A 270 -3.00 1.74 13.73
N MET A 271 -4.22 1.35 13.31
CA MET A 271 -4.60 -0.04 13.08
C MET A 271 -3.99 -0.66 11.81
N ALA A 272 -3.51 0.16 10.86
CA ALA A 272 -2.83 -0.33 9.66
C ALA A 272 -1.42 -0.89 9.96
N THR A 273 -0.85 -0.56 11.11
CA THR A 273 0.48 -1.03 11.55
C THR A 273 0.43 -2.51 11.92
N SER A 274 1.42 -3.33 11.53
CA SER A 274 1.46 -4.75 11.91
C SER A 274 1.58 -4.95 13.42
N GLU A 275 1.06 -6.06 13.94
CA GLU A 275 1.12 -6.38 15.37
C GLU A 275 2.54 -6.39 15.92
N LYS A 276 3.48 -7.04 15.22
CA LYS A 276 4.91 -7.04 15.56
C LYS A 276 5.45 -5.61 15.74
N LYS A 277 5.16 -4.73 14.78
CA LYS A 277 5.64 -3.34 14.82
C LYS A 277 4.96 -2.55 15.94
N ILE A 278 3.67 -2.78 16.22
CA ILE A 278 2.99 -2.17 17.37
C ILE A 278 3.70 -2.54 18.67
N SER A 279 3.95 -3.83 18.90
CA SER A 279 4.65 -4.30 20.11
C SER A 279 6.06 -3.70 20.26
N GLU A 280 6.83 -3.67 19.17
CA GLU A 280 8.19 -3.08 19.16
C GLU A 280 8.16 -1.58 19.47
N ILE A 281 7.23 -0.83 18.88
CA ILE A 281 7.12 0.61 19.11
C ILE A 281 6.65 0.90 20.53
N VAL A 282 5.58 0.24 21.00
CA VAL A 282 5.08 0.45 22.36
C VAL A 282 6.15 0.12 23.39
N GLY A 283 6.81 -1.05 23.26
CA GLY A 283 7.89 -1.44 24.17
C GLY A 283 9.09 -0.49 24.15
N PHE A 284 9.44 0.07 22.98
CA PHE A 284 10.46 1.11 22.90
C PHE A 284 10.05 2.41 23.59
N LEU A 285 8.82 2.88 23.34
CA LEU A 285 8.33 4.16 23.85
C LEU A 285 8.20 4.12 25.38
N THR A 286 7.63 3.03 25.93
CA THR A 286 7.49 2.89 27.38
C THR A 286 8.80 2.51 28.06
N GLY A 287 9.55 1.55 27.48
CA GLY A 287 10.76 1.02 28.11
C GLY A 287 12.00 1.89 27.96
N LYS A 288 12.31 2.40 26.76
CA LYS A 288 13.53 3.20 26.50
C LYS A 288 13.26 4.70 26.55
N ALA A 289 12.15 5.15 25.97
CA ALA A 289 11.84 6.59 25.90
C ALA A 289 11.14 7.11 27.16
N GLY A 290 10.68 6.22 28.06
CA GLY A 290 10.06 6.58 29.34
C GLY A 290 8.71 7.28 29.20
N LEU A 291 7.99 7.05 28.11
CA LEU A 291 6.64 7.58 27.90
C LEU A 291 5.59 6.70 28.59
N SER A 292 4.49 7.32 29.03
CA SER A 292 3.34 6.58 29.54
C SER A 292 2.49 6.02 28.39
N LEU A 293 1.58 5.10 28.68
CA LEU A 293 0.57 4.68 27.70
C LEU A 293 -0.36 5.85 27.34
N GLU A 294 -0.65 6.75 28.28
CA GLU A 294 -1.45 7.96 28.06
C GLU A 294 -0.81 8.89 27.01
N ASP A 295 0.53 9.01 27.01
CA ASP A 295 1.24 9.77 25.96
C ASP A 295 1.01 9.15 24.57
N ILE A 296 0.95 7.82 24.48
CA ILE A 296 0.68 7.11 23.22
C ILE A 296 -0.79 7.31 22.80
N VAL A 297 -1.73 7.25 23.76
CA VAL A 297 -3.16 7.49 23.51
C VAL A 297 -3.41 8.91 23.01
N ALA A 298 -2.76 9.91 23.60
CA ALA A 298 -2.83 11.30 23.17
C ALA A 298 -2.24 11.51 21.76
N TYR A 299 -1.30 10.66 21.35
CA TYR A 299 -0.58 10.79 20.08
C TYR A 299 -0.40 9.45 19.33
N PRO A 300 -1.49 8.82 18.83
CA PRO A 300 -1.42 7.49 18.22
C PRO A 300 -0.63 7.45 16.91
N THR A 301 -0.34 8.63 16.34
CA THR A 301 0.58 8.81 15.20
C THR A 301 1.99 8.28 15.48
N MET A 302 2.38 8.09 16.74
CA MET A 302 3.62 7.39 17.07
C MET A 302 3.64 5.95 16.55
N LEU A 303 2.49 5.26 16.52
CA LEU A 303 2.41 3.86 16.15
C LEU A 303 2.67 3.62 14.65
N VAL A 304 2.41 4.62 13.80
CA VAL A 304 2.61 4.48 12.35
C VAL A 304 4.05 4.73 11.92
N ARG A 305 4.84 5.45 12.73
CA ARG A 305 6.24 5.78 12.42
C ARG A 305 7.16 4.58 12.57
N SER A 306 8.35 4.66 11.97
CA SER A 306 9.34 3.61 12.15
C SER A 306 10.03 3.71 13.51
N LEU A 307 10.42 2.57 14.07
CA LEU A 307 11.22 2.53 15.30
C LEU A 307 12.52 3.32 15.15
N GLY A 308 13.15 3.26 13.97
CA GLY A 308 14.34 4.05 13.65
C GLY A 308 14.09 5.57 13.72
N ALA A 309 12.94 6.05 13.25
CA ALA A 309 12.60 7.48 13.37
C ALA A 309 12.44 7.90 14.83
N HIS A 310 11.79 7.09 15.66
CA HIS A 310 11.69 7.35 17.11
C HIS A 310 13.06 7.34 17.79
N SER A 311 13.88 6.32 17.50
CA SER A 311 15.23 6.18 18.04
C SER A 311 16.10 7.41 17.74
N ARG A 312 16.15 7.87 16.50
CA ARG A 312 16.95 9.06 16.10
C ARG A 312 16.48 10.33 16.82
N ARG A 313 15.16 10.53 16.92
CA ARG A 313 14.61 11.69 17.64
C ARG A 313 14.91 11.64 19.14
N CYS A 314 14.80 10.47 19.76
CA CYS A 314 15.19 10.28 21.14
C CYS A 314 16.70 10.47 21.36
N ALA A 315 17.55 10.05 20.40
CA ALA A 315 18.99 10.29 20.44
C ALA A 315 19.31 11.80 20.41
N VAL A 316 18.65 12.57 19.54
CA VAL A 316 18.77 14.04 19.51
C VAL A 316 18.40 14.62 20.87
N PHE A 317 17.27 14.22 21.45
CA PHE A 317 16.86 14.67 22.77
C PHE A 317 17.86 14.28 23.87
N ALA A 318 18.46 13.09 23.80
CA ALA A 318 19.47 12.65 24.74
C ALA A 318 20.75 13.49 24.65
N VAL A 319 21.17 13.85 23.44
CA VAL A 319 22.31 14.75 23.19
C VAL A 319 22.02 16.15 23.75
N LEU A 320 20.85 16.72 23.45
CA LEU A 320 20.45 18.04 23.97
C LEU A 320 20.38 18.07 25.51
N ARG A 321 19.78 17.03 26.13
CA ARG A 321 19.70 16.89 27.59
C ARG A 321 21.09 16.81 28.23
N ARG A 322 22.01 16.05 27.64
CA ARG A 322 23.40 15.92 28.14
C ARG A 322 24.17 17.23 28.06
N ALA A 323 23.92 18.02 27.02
CA ALA A 323 24.53 19.35 26.84
C ALA A 323 23.84 20.46 27.67
N GLY A 324 22.87 20.12 28.52
CA GLY A 324 22.16 21.09 29.37
C GLY A 324 21.28 22.09 28.60
N LYS A 325 21.05 21.86 27.29
CA LYS A 325 20.09 22.67 26.52
C LYS A 325 18.70 22.43 27.10
N ARG A 326 17.91 23.49 27.29
CA ARG A 326 16.62 23.46 28.00
C ARG A 326 15.64 22.45 27.39
N SER A 327 15.73 21.19 27.80
CA SER A 327 14.79 20.14 27.41
C SER A 327 13.42 20.31 28.06
N GLY A 328 13.32 21.13 29.11
CA GLY A 328 12.08 21.40 29.84
C GLY A 328 11.05 22.23 29.06
N GLN A 329 11.42 22.88 27.95
CA GLN A 329 10.47 23.57 27.07
C GLN A 329 9.83 22.64 26.04
N TYR A 330 10.37 21.43 25.83
CA TYR A 330 9.97 20.55 24.73
C TYR A 330 9.39 19.24 25.23
N ARG A 331 8.07 19.09 25.12
CA ARG A 331 7.38 17.83 25.40
C ARG A 331 7.81 16.77 24.39
N LEU A 332 8.53 15.75 24.86
CA LEU A 332 9.03 14.65 24.02
C LEU A 332 7.92 14.02 23.15
N PRO A 333 6.70 13.72 23.65
CA PRO A 333 5.63 13.19 22.81
C PRO A 333 5.35 14.03 21.56
N VAL A 334 5.26 15.36 21.71
CA VAL A 334 5.00 16.30 20.62
C VAL A 334 6.14 16.28 19.59
N ALA A 335 7.38 16.21 20.06
CA ALA A 335 8.54 16.13 19.18
C ALA A 335 8.54 14.83 18.37
N LEU A 336 8.19 13.70 18.98
CA LEU A 336 8.14 12.40 18.30
C LEU A 336 7.07 12.31 17.21
N VAL A 337 6.05 13.17 17.25
CA VAL A 337 4.96 13.22 16.25
C VAL A 337 5.04 14.38 15.26
N SER A 338 5.94 15.34 15.48
CA SER A 338 6.21 16.44 14.55
C SER A 338 6.70 15.97 13.17
N THR A 339 6.48 16.75 12.11
CA THR A 339 7.04 16.44 10.77
C THR A 339 8.57 16.46 10.83
N GLU A 340 9.23 15.79 9.88
CA GLU A 340 10.71 15.79 9.84
C GLU A 340 11.27 17.21 9.67
N ALA A 341 10.69 18.01 8.77
CA ALA A 341 11.06 19.42 8.59
C ALA A 341 10.93 20.22 9.90
N ARG A 342 9.80 20.11 10.60
CA ARG A 342 9.61 20.78 11.88
C ARG A 342 10.60 20.28 12.94
N PHE A 343 10.84 18.97 12.99
CA PHE A 343 11.78 18.40 13.95
C PHE A 343 13.19 18.95 13.74
N LEU A 344 13.64 19.02 12.48
CA LEU A 344 14.94 19.57 12.12
C LEU A 344 15.05 21.05 12.52
N GLN A 345 14.06 21.85 12.10
CA GLN A 345 14.05 23.30 12.34
C GLN A 345 14.04 23.66 13.82
N VAL A 346 13.34 22.89 14.65
CA VAL A 346 13.14 23.23 16.06
C VAL A 346 14.17 22.57 16.98
N TYR A 347 14.60 21.34 16.70
CA TYR A 347 15.42 20.55 17.63
C TYR A 347 16.84 20.25 17.14
N VAL A 348 17.14 20.44 15.86
CA VAL A 348 18.44 20.05 15.29
C VAL A 348 19.22 21.27 14.82
N LEU A 349 18.70 22.02 13.85
CA LEU A 349 19.38 23.17 13.24
C LEU A 349 19.79 24.26 14.25
N PRO A 350 18.97 24.65 15.25
CA PRO A 350 19.36 25.68 16.22
C PRO A 350 20.54 25.30 17.12
N HIS A 351 20.96 24.03 17.09
CA HIS A 351 22.04 23.51 17.92
C HIS A 351 23.15 22.87 17.09
N ALA A 352 23.06 22.90 15.75
CA ALA A 352 23.96 22.16 14.88
C ALA A 352 25.41 22.67 14.92
N ASP A 353 25.60 23.99 15.00
CA ASP A 353 26.92 24.61 15.01
C ASP A 353 27.65 24.38 16.34
N GLU A 354 26.93 24.54 17.46
CA GLU A 354 27.49 24.38 18.80
C GLU A 354 27.58 22.91 19.24
N LEU A 355 26.70 22.04 18.73
CA LEU A 355 26.58 20.65 19.14
C LEU A 355 26.38 19.72 17.91
N PRO A 356 27.42 19.48 17.09
CA PRO A 356 27.30 18.69 15.85
C PRO A 356 26.73 17.27 16.04
N ASP A 357 26.83 16.72 17.25
CA ASP A 357 26.25 15.43 17.62
C ASP A 357 24.72 15.37 17.44
N VAL A 358 23.99 16.49 17.41
CA VAL A 358 22.55 16.49 17.08
C VAL A 358 22.30 16.06 15.64
N LEU A 359 23.17 16.44 14.70
CA LEU A 359 23.08 16.01 13.30
C LEU A 359 23.43 14.52 13.17
N ARG A 360 24.47 14.07 13.88
CA ARG A 360 24.89 12.67 13.89
C ARG A 360 23.81 11.75 14.48
N ALA A 361 23.17 12.18 15.57
CA ALA A 361 22.02 11.51 16.15
C ALA A 361 20.85 11.43 15.16
N MET A 362 20.55 12.53 14.45
CA MET A 362 19.47 12.57 13.45
C MET A 362 19.76 11.70 12.22
N LYS A 363 21.04 11.48 11.87
CA LYS A 363 21.50 10.52 10.86
C LYS A 363 21.49 9.06 11.35
N GLY A 364 21.36 8.84 12.66
CA GLY A 364 21.37 7.51 13.27
C GLY A 364 22.76 6.97 13.60
N GLU A 365 23.78 7.82 13.55
CA GLU A 365 25.16 7.45 13.92
C GLU A 365 25.33 7.33 15.44
N ILE A 366 24.49 8.01 16.22
CA ILE A 366 24.47 7.92 17.67
C ILE A 366 23.25 7.08 18.09
N PRO A 367 23.45 5.86 18.62
CA PRO A 367 22.34 5.02 19.05
C PRO A 367 21.67 5.59 20.32
N PHE A 368 20.35 5.44 20.40
CA PHE A 368 19.58 5.77 21.59
C PHE A 368 19.48 4.58 22.55
N GLU A 369 20.15 4.72 23.70
CA GLU A 369 20.20 3.68 24.76
C GLU A 369 19.21 3.92 25.91
N GLY A 370 18.23 4.79 25.71
CA GLY A 370 17.32 5.24 26.76
C GLY A 370 17.79 6.51 27.47
N PHE A 371 16.86 7.23 28.07
CA PHE A 371 17.18 8.45 28.85
C PHE A 371 17.86 8.11 30.19
N ASP A 372 17.54 6.95 30.76
CA ASP A 372 18.04 6.51 32.07
C ASP A 372 19.40 5.78 32.03
N GLY A 373 19.86 5.36 30.85
CA GLY A 373 21.19 4.73 30.67
C GLY A 373 22.38 5.62 31.06
N SER A 374 22.13 6.92 31.30
CA SER A 374 23.10 7.85 31.89
C SER A 374 23.41 7.56 33.36
N LYS A 375 22.45 7.01 34.13
CA LYS A 375 22.67 6.57 35.52
C LYS A 375 23.53 5.31 35.59
N GLU A 376 23.33 4.34 34.70
CA GLU A 376 24.14 3.12 34.65
C GLU A 376 25.60 3.38 34.26
N LYS A 377 25.86 4.27 33.29
CA LYS A 377 27.24 4.69 32.96
C LYS A 377 27.91 5.41 34.13
N ARG A 378 27.18 6.27 34.86
CA ARG A 378 27.68 6.90 36.10
C ARG A 378 27.94 5.89 37.21
N LEU A 379 27.09 4.88 37.39
CA LEU A 379 27.27 3.81 38.38
C LEU A 379 28.49 2.93 38.07
N ARG A 380 28.67 2.55 36.80
CA ARG A 380 29.84 1.78 36.34
C ARG A 380 31.14 2.59 36.45
N ALA A 381 31.12 3.87 36.12
CA ALA A 381 32.27 4.76 36.32
C ALA A 381 32.61 4.98 37.81
N ARG A 382 31.60 5.08 38.69
CA ARG A 382 31.80 5.13 40.16
C ARG A 382 32.35 3.83 40.72
N LYS A 383 31.82 2.67 40.32
CA LYS A 383 32.33 1.35 40.73
C LYS A 383 33.80 1.16 40.31
N LYS A 384 34.17 1.61 39.10
CA LYS A 384 35.55 1.53 38.59
C LYS A 384 36.54 2.50 39.29
N LYS A 385 36.03 3.61 39.86
CA LYS A 385 36.80 4.56 40.70
C LYS A 385 36.89 4.17 42.17
N MET A 386 36.07 3.23 42.63
CA MET A 386 36.11 2.70 44.00
C MET A 386 36.89 1.38 44.10
N SER A 387 37.27 0.80 42.96
CA SER A 387 38.06 -0.43 42.83
C SER A 387 39.51 -0.17 42.38
N ALA A 388 39.93 1.09 42.36
CA ALA A 388 41.28 1.57 42.10
C ALA A 388 41.62 2.54 43.23
#